data_AF-A0A372GFG3-F1
#
_entry.id   AF-A0A372GFG3-F1
#
_cell.length_a   1.000
_cell.length_b   1.000
_cell.length_c   1.000
_cell.angle_alpha   90.00
_cell.angle_beta   90.00
_cell.angle_gamma   90.00
#
_symmetry.space_group_name_H-M   'P 1'
#
loop_
_entity.id
_entity.type
_entity.pdbx_description
1 polymer ?
#
loop_
_entity_poly.entity_id
_entity_poly.type
_entity_poly.pdbx_seq_one_letter_code
_entity_poly.pdbx_strand_id
1 'polypeptide(L)'
;MIEIRADEHDQPITADGPHNHERTRAVAAGIDTAFRLLNYATMSPTGLAYPSDVYSVLGELSSAIHKLPQALQQMDEFITNQVGSGQAREHPKYGPYDGDANAAARALASVTREASVAASQLGRLLGEAQSTVRGLEAALG
;
A
#
# COMPACT_ATOMS: atom_id res chain seq x y z
N MET A 1 -12.75 -2.55 14.57
CA MET A 1 -11.34 -2.98 14.43
C MET A 1 -11.25 -3.78 13.14
N ILE A 2 -10.46 -3.34 12.16
CA ILE A 2 -10.17 -4.18 10.98
C ILE A 2 -9.16 -5.22 11.46
N GLU A 3 -9.61 -6.44 11.69
CA GLU A 3 -8.71 -7.56 12.01
C GLU A 3 -8.18 -8.13 10.71
N ILE A 4 -6.92 -7.82 10.39
CA ILE A 4 -6.17 -8.55 9.36
C ILE A 4 -5.71 -9.85 10.04
N ARG A 5 -6.44 -10.95 9.82
CA ARG A 5 -6.13 -12.26 10.39
C ARG A 5 -5.13 -12.99 9.48
N ALA A 6 -4.02 -13.48 10.04
CA ALA A 6 -2.93 -14.10 9.27
C ALA A 6 -2.56 -15.53 9.69
N ASP A 7 -3.10 -16.08 10.78
CA ASP A 7 -2.80 -17.45 11.19
C ASP A 7 -4.01 -18.19 11.78
N GLU A 8 -3.85 -19.50 11.88
CA GLU A 8 -4.82 -20.49 12.39
C GLU A 8 -5.24 -20.22 13.86
N HIS A 9 -4.53 -19.32 14.54
CA HIS A 9 -4.63 -19.05 15.98
C HIS A 9 -5.22 -17.67 16.32
N ASP A 10 -5.76 -16.96 15.33
CA ASP A 10 -6.54 -15.73 15.50
C ASP A 10 -5.78 -14.58 16.18
N GLN A 11 -4.45 -14.57 16.11
CA GLN A 11 -3.66 -13.49 16.72
C GLN A 11 -3.70 -12.24 15.83
N PRO A 12 -4.01 -11.05 16.38
CA PRO A 12 -4.01 -9.80 15.62
C PRO A 12 -2.62 -9.50 15.05
N ILE A 13 -2.55 -9.13 13.77
CA ILE A 13 -1.32 -8.55 13.22
C ILE A 13 -1.15 -7.14 13.80
N THR A 14 -0.03 -6.90 14.48
CA THR A 14 0.36 -5.60 15.00
C THR A 14 1.60 -5.09 14.26
N ALA A 15 1.82 -3.78 14.30
CA ALA A 15 3.02 -3.16 13.72
C ALA A 15 4.32 -3.67 14.35
N ASP A 16 4.26 -4.12 15.61
CA ASP A 16 5.42 -4.63 16.38
C ASP A 16 5.49 -6.17 16.42
N GLY A 17 4.50 -6.86 15.86
CA GLY A 17 4.36 -8.31 15.92
C GLY A 17 5.42 -9.02 15.06
N PRO A 18 5.57 -10.35 15.17
CA PRO A 18 6.57 -11.05 14.38
C PRO A 18 6.29 -10.88 12.88
N HIS A 19 7.27 -10.33 12.16
CA HIS A 19 7.23 -10.14 10.72
C HIS A 19 7.69 -11.42 10.03
N ASN A 20 6.78 -12.12 9.36
CA ASN A 20 7.09 -13.28 8.53
C ASN A 20 6.42 -13.15 7.16
N HIS A 21 6.84 -13.97 6.21
CA HIS A 21 6.40 -13.87 4.82
C HIS A 21 4.90 -14.12 4.61
N GLU A 22 4.27 -14.97 5.41
CA GLU A 22 2.81 -15.20 5.35
C GLU A 22 2.05 -13.96 5.83
N ARG A 23 2.47 -13.39 6.97
CA ARG A 23 1.91 -12.17 7.54
C ARG A 23 2.10 -10.97 6.61
N THR A 24 3.26 -10.82 5.98
CA THR A 24 3.49 -9.77 4.98
C THR A 24 2.48 -9.85 3.83
N ARG A 25 2.21 -11.05 3.30
CA ARG A 25 1.20 -11.25 2.25
C ARG A 25 -0.23 -11.00 2.76
N ALA A 26 -0.54 -11.43 3.97
CA ALA A 26 -1.85 -11.19 4.58
C ALA A 26 -2.13 -9.69 4.80
N VAL A 27 -1.12 -8.93 5.24
CA VAL A 27 -1.23 -7.45 5.35
C VAL A 27 -1.51 -6.82 3.99
N ALA A 28 -0.80 -7.24 2.94
CA ALA A 28 -1.05 -6.73 1.59
C ALA A 28 -2.48 -7.01 1.11
N ALA A 29 -3.00 -8.22 1.34
CA ALA A 29 -4.41 -8.55 1.03
C ALA A 29 -5.41 -7.75 1.90
N GLY A 30 -5.04 -7.46 3.15
CA GLY A 30 -5.81 -6.62 4.06
C GLY A 30 -5.98 -5.18 3.55
N ILE A 31 -5.00 -4.63 2.83
CA ILE A 31 -5.08 -3.29 2.22
C ILE A 31 -6.19 -3.23 1.16
N ASP A 32 -6.27 -4.23 0.27
CA ASP A 32 -7.35 -4.32 -0.73
C ASP A 32 -8.72 -4.38 -0.06
N THR A 33 -8.84 -5.24 0.97
CA THR A 33 -10.08 -5.35 1.74
C THR A 33 -10.44 -4.04 2.44
N ALA A 34 -9.47 -3.32 3.00
CA ALA A 34 -9.68 -2.03 3.65
C ALA A 34 -10.17 -0.98 2.64
N PHE A 35 -9.58 -0.90 1.44
CA PHE A 35 -10.07 -0.01 0.38
C PHE A 35 -11.48 -0.36 -0.05
N ARG A 36 -11.80 -1.65 -0.20
CA ARG A 36 -13.16 -2.09 -0.51
C ARG A 36 -14.17 -1.65 0.56
N LEU A 37 -13.82 -1.81 1.84
CA LEU A 37 -14.67 -1.35 2.95
C LEU A 37 -14.81 0.17 2.96
N LEU A 38 -13.72 0.91 2.70
CA LEU A 38 -13.76 2.36 2.58
C LEU A 38 -14.70 2.80 1.44
N ASN A 39 -14.63 2.16 0.27
CA ASN A 39 -15.51 2.46 -0.86
C ASN A 39 -16.99 2.19 -0.54
N TYR A 40 -17.30 1.11 0.20
CA TYR A 40 -18.66 0.86 0.64
C TYR A 40 -19.13 1.86 1.70
N ALA A 41 -18.25 2.25 2.63
CA ALA A 41 -18.56 3.25 3.62
C ALA A 41 -18.88 4.59 2.95
N THR A 42 -18.04 5.08 2.03
CA THR A 42 -18.24 6.37 1.35
C THR A 42 -19.42 6.37 0.38
N MET A 43 -19.87 5.21 -0.11
CA MET A 43 -21.08 5.08 -0.91
C MET A 43 -22.37 5.15 -0.05
N SER A 44 -22.30 4.82 1.24
CA SER A 44 -23.45 4.83 2.13
C SER A 44 -23.96 6.27 2.38
N PRO A 45 -25.28 6.51 2.39
CA PRO A 45 -25.84 7.83 2.75
C PRO A 45 -25.45 8.34 4.15
N THR A 46 -25.05 7.43 5.05
CA THR A 46 -24.60 7.75 6.41
C THR A 46 -23.09 7.53 6.60
N GLY A 47 -22.35 7.34 5.50
CA GLY A 47 -20.91 7.06 5.53
C GLY A 47 -20.03 8.24 5.88
N LEU A 48 -20.52 9.46 5.62
CA LEU A 48 -19.88 10.73 5.92
C LEU A 48 -20.99 11.68 6.39
N ALA A 49 -20.84 12.26 7.58
CA ALA A 49 -21.82 13.16 8.18
C ALA A 49 -21.41 14.64 8.00
N TYR A 50 -20.12 14.93 8.06
CA TYR A 50 -19.58 16.28 8.02
C TYR A 50 -18.38 16.41 7.07
N PRO A 51 -18.05 17.61 6.57
CA PRO A 51 -16.83 17.85 5.82
C PRO A 51 -15.55 17.41 6.56
N SER A 52 -15.54 17.48 7.89
CA SER A 52 -14.44 17.00 8.74
C SER A 52 -14.17 15.50 8.60
N ASP A 53 -15.17 14.71 8.22
CA ASP A 53 -15.01 13.27 7.99
C ASP A 53 -14.18 13.05 6.72
N VAL A 54 -14.48 13.80 5.65
CA VAL A 54 -13.69 13.80 4.41
C VAL A 54 -12.26 14.29 4.66
N TYR A 55 -12.10 15.37 5.45
CA TYR A 55 -10.78 15.85 5.87
C TYR A 55 -9.96 14.74 6.55
N SER A 56 -10.58 14.01 7.48
CA SER A 56 -9.91 12.95 8.24
C SER A 56 -9.54 11.77 7.33
N VAL A 57 -10.46 11.32 6.48
CA VAL A 57 -10.20 10.24 5.51
C VAL A 57 -9.07 10.61 4.55
N LEU A 58 -9.06 11.82 3.98
CA LEU A 58 -8.00 12.26 3.07
C LEU A 58 -6.64 12.33 3.78
N GLY A 59 -6.60 12.75 5.04
CA GLY A 59 -5.37 12.76 5.85
C GLY A 59 -4.79 11.37 6.11
N GLU A 60 -5.65 10.41 6.45
CA GLU A 60 -5.23 9.01 6.64
C GLU A 60 -4.76 8.38 5.33
N LEU A 61 -5.46 8.62 4.22
CA LEU A 61 -5.04 8.14 2.90
C LEU A 61 -3.70 8.75 2.48
N SER A 62 -3.52 10.06 2.65
CA SER A 62 -2.23 10.72 2.38
C SER A 62 -1.12 10.08 3.22
N SER A 63 -1.36 9.89 4.52
CA SER A 63 -0.39 9.29 5.44
C SER A 63 -0.07 7.82 5.12
N ALA A 64 -1.03 7.05 4.62
CA ALA A 64 -0.82 5.67 4.19
C ALA A 64 0.00 5.61 2.91
N ILE A 65 -0.34 6.43 1.91
CA ILE A 65 0.36 6.46 0.61
C ILE A 65 1.83 6.90 0.77
N HIS A 66 2.14 7.82 1.69
CA HIS A 66 3.53 8.20 1.98
C HIS A 66 4.40 7.06 2.52
N LYS A 67 3.81 5.97 3.04
CA LYS A 67 4.56 4.78 3.52
C LYS A 67 4.83 3.77 2.41
N LEU A 68 4.08 3.81 1.30
CA LEU A 68 4.20 2.85 0.21
C LEU A 68 5.60 2.83 -0.46
N PRO A 69 6.27 3.97 -0.71
CA PRO A 69 7.62 3.97 -1.28
C PRO A 69 8.63 3.14 -0.48
N GLN A 70 8.55 3.19 0.86
CA GLN A 70 9.43 2.41 1.73
C GLN A 70 9.22 0.90 1.52
N ALA A 71 7.97 0.44 1.46
CA ALA A 71 7.66 -0.96 1.22
C ALA A 71 8.11 -1.43 -0.17
N LEU A 72 7.94 -0.59 -1.20
CA LEU A 72 8.41 -0.87 -2.57
C LEU A 72 9.93 -1.00 -2.63
N GLN A 73 10.65 -0.10 -1.95
CA GLN A 73 12.11 -0.16 -1.85
C GLN A 73 12.58 -1.45 -1.14
N GLN A 74 11.94 -1.82 -0.03
CA GLN A 74 12.28 -3.05 0.70
C GLN A 74 12.08 -4.31 -0.16
N MET A 75 11.04 -4.35 -0.99
CA MET A 75 10.80 -5.47 -1.91
C MET A 75 11.84 -5.52 -3.05
N ASP A 76 12.23 -4.37 -3.58
CA ASP A 76 13.30 -4.27 -4.58
C ASP A 76 14.65 -4.75 -4.04
N GLU A 77 15.02 -4.29 -2.84
CA GLU A 77 16.23 -4.74 -2.13
C GLU A 77 16.21 -6.25 -1.88
N PHE A 78 15.07 -6.80 -1.45
CA PHE A 78 14.91 -8.23 -1.25
C PHE A 78 15.19 -9.02 -2.54
N ILE A 79 14.55 -8.65 -3.66
CA ILE A 79 14.74 -9.35 -4.94
C ILE A 79 16.17 -9.21 -5.46
N THR A 80 16.74 -8.01 -5.37
CA THR A 80 18.14 -7.77 -5.75
C THR A 80 19.09 -8.67 -4.97
N ASN A 81 18.88 -8.82 -3.66
CA ASN A 81 19.68 -9.72 -2.81
C ASN A 81 19.49 -11.20 -3.18
N GLN A 82 18.26 -11.63 -3.46
CA GLN A 82 17.99 -13.01 -3.87
C GLN A 82 18.66 -13.36 -5.20
N VAL A 83 18.64 -12.45 -6.18
CA VAL A 83 19.32 -12.63 -7.47
C VAL A 83 20.84 -12.60 -7.28
N GLY A 84 21.37 -11.63 -6.54
CA GLY A 84 22.81 -11.49 -6.29
C GLY A 84 23.44 -12.66 -5.53
N SER A 85 22.65 -13.34 -4.68
CA SER A 85 23.07 -14.54 -3.94
C SER A 85 22.76 -15.87 -4.66
N GLY A 86 22.18 -15.82 -5.87
CA GLY A 86 21.80 -17.00 -6.64
C GLY A 86 20.62 -17.79 -6.08
N GLN A 87 19.89 -17.24 -5.10
CA GLN A 87 18.69 -17.84 -4.51
C GLN A 87 17.44 -17.66 -5.39
N ALA A 88 17.43 -16.61 -6.20
CA ALA A 88 16.42 -16.40 -7.24
C ALA A 88 17.04 -16.51 -8.64
N ARG A 89 16.28 -17.12 -9.54
CA ARG A 89 16.56 -17.18 -10.97
C ARG A 89 15.30 -16.87 -11.75
N GLU A 90 15.45 -16.35 -12.95
CA GLU A 90 14.35 -16.27 -13.89
C GLU A 90 14.16 -17.61 -14.59
N HIS A 91 12.90 -18.00 -14.83
CA HIS A 91 12.60 -19.20 -15.59
C HIS A 91 12.76 -18.94 -17.10
N PRO A 92 13.62 -19.68 -17.83
CA PRO A 92 13.98 -19.35 -19.23
C PRO A 92 12.84 -19.53 -20.25
N LYS A 93 11.74 -20.20 -19.88
CA LYS A 93 10.57 -20.39 -20.77
C LYS A 93 9.35 -19.50 -20.45
N TYR A 94 9.33 -18.90 -19.26
CA TYR A 94 8.16 -18.17 -18.76
C TYR A 94 8.51 -16.74 -18.31
N GLY A 95 9.78 -16.48 -18.04
CA GLY A 95 10.29 -15.17 -17.73
C GLY A 95 10.48 -14.34 -19.01
N PRO A 96 10.12 -13.05 -18.99
CA PRO A 96 10.25 -12.18 -20.15
C PRO A 96 11.68 -11.74 -20.47
N TYR A 97 12.69 -12.13 -19.66
CA TYR A 97 14.09 -11.76 -19.82
C TYR A 97 15.00 -12.96 -20.15
N ASP A 98 14.44 -14.02 -20.75
CA ASP A 98 15.18 -15.18 -21.30
C ASP A 98 16.10 -15.91 -20.31
N GLY A 99 15.78 -15.87 -19.02
CA GLY A 99 16.58 -16.48 -17.95
C GLY A 99 17.58 -15.52 -17.31
N ASP A 100 17.64 -14.26 -17.72
CA ASP A 100 18.45 -13.21 -17.09
C ASP A 100 17.75 -12.65 -15.85
N ALA A 101 18.01 -13.29 -14.71
CA ALA A 101 17.53 -12.84 -13.41
C ALA A 101 17.96 -11.41 -13.04
N ASN A 102 19.13 -10.95 -13.52
CA ASN A 102 19.59 -9.58 -13.27
C ASN A 102 18.80 -8.57 -14.10
N ALA A 103 18.43 -8.91 -15.35
CA ALA A 103 17.53 -8.09 -16.14
C ALA A 103 16.15 -8.00 -15.48
N ALA A 104 15.61 -9.11 -14.98
CA ALA A 104 14.36 -9.12 -14.24
C ALA A 104 14.39 -8.22 -12.99
N ALA A 105 15.46 -8.30 -12.19
CA ALA A 105 15.63 -7.45 -11.00
C ALA A 105 15.74 -5.96 -11.37
N ARG A 106 16.53 -5.61 -12.40
CA ARG A 106 16.62 -4.22 -12.87
C ARG A 106 15.28 -3.67 -13.36
N ALA A 107 14.49 -4.50 -14.05
CA ALA A 107 13.18 -4.10 -14.52
C ALA A 107 12.19 -3.87 -13.37
N LEU A 108 12.20 -4.76 -12.35
CA LEU A 108 11.43 -4.53 -11.12
C LEU A 108 11.83 -3.21 -10.46
N ALA A 109 13.13 -2.96 -10.27
CA ALA A 109 13.66 -1.74 -9.68
C ALA A 109 13.20 -0.47 -10.42
N SER A 110 13.14 -0.53 -11.76
CA SER A 110 12.62 0.58 -12.57
C SER A 110 11.15 0.85 -12.28
N VAL A 111 10.32 -0.19 -12.33
CA VAL A 111 8.86 -0.05 -12.17
C VAL A 111 8.50 0.33 -10.72
N THR A 112 9.18 -0.22 -9.71
CA THR A 112 8.94 0.15 -8.31
C THR A 112 9.37 1.58 -7.99
N ARG A 113 10.43 2.08 -8.65
CA ARG A 113 10.83 3.50 -8.57
C ARG A 113 9.77 4.41 -9.19
N GLU A 114 9.28 4.10 -10.38
CA GLU A 114 8.20 4.85 -11.01
C GLU A 114 6.93 4.85 -10.13
N ALA A 115 6.55 3.69 -9.59
CA ALA A 115 5.45 3.58 -8.65
C ALA A 115 5.66 4.41 -7.37
N SER A 116 6.89 4.49 -6.86
CA SER A 116 7.23 5.30 -5.68
C SER A 116 7.08 6.81 -5.94
N VAL A 117 7.47 7.26 -7.13
CA VAL A 117 7.27 8.65 -7.57
C VAL A 117 5.77 8.95 -7.69
N ALA A 118 5.01 8.07 -8.34
CA ALA A 118 3.56 8.22 -8.46
C ALA A 118 2.85 8.22 -7.10
N ALA A 119 3.26 7.34 -6.18
CA ALA A 119 2.73 7.30 -4.82
C ALA A 119 3.02 8.61 -4.08
N SER A 120 4.24 9.15 -4.17
CA SER A 120 4.59 10.43 -3.54
C SER A 120 3.75 11.58 -4.09
N GLN A 121 3.53 11.61 -5.41
CA GLN A 121 2.64 12.58 -6.05
C GLN A 121 1.19 12.45 -5.57
N LEU A 122 0.67 11.22 -5.48
CA LEU A 122 -0.67 10.96 -4.97
C LEU A 122 -0.81 11.40 -3.50
N GLY A 123 0.17 11.08 -2.65
CA GLY A 123 0.19 11.48 -1.25
C GLY A 123 0.11 13.00 -1.09
N ARG A 124 0.85 13.75 -1.91
CA ARG A 124 0.77 15.23 -1.97
C ARG A 124 -0.62 15.70 -2.39
N LEU A 125 -1.17 15.17 -3.48
CA LEU A 125 -2.48 15.57 -3.99
C LEU A 125 -3.60 15.30 -2.97
N LEU A 126 -3.53 14.19 -2.23
CA LEU A 126 -4.45 13.89 -1.14
C LEU A 126 -4.33 14.90 0.01
N GLY A 127 -3.12 15.32 0.36
CA GLY A 127 -2.88 16.38 1.36
C GLY A 127 -3.38 17.76 0.93
N GLU A 128 -3.29 18.07 -0.37
CA GLU A 128 -3.86 19.29 -0.96
C GLU A 128 -5.39 19.27 -0.94
N ALA A 129 -5.99 18.12 -1.28
CA ALA A 129 -7.44 17.92 -1.19
C ALA A 129 -7.92 18.05 0.26
N GLN A 130 -7.21 17.44 1.22
CA GLN A 130 -7.47 17.59 2.65
C GLN A 130 -7.47 19.06 3.06
N SER A 131 -6.44 19.81 2.64
CA SER A 131 -6.30 21.24 2.96
C SER A 131 -7.42 22.10 2.38
N THR A 132 -7.94 21.73 1.20
CA THR A 132 -9.07 22.41 0.56
C THR A 132 -10.37 22.19 1.34
N VAL A 133 -10.60 20.97 1.83
CA VAL A 133 -11.78 20.62 2.64
C VAL A 133 -11.75 21.30 4.02
N ARG A 134 -10.57 21.58 4.58
CA ARG A 134 -10.41 22.22 5.89
C ARG A 134 -11.20 23.53 6.04
N GLY A 135 -11.39 24.27 4.96
CA GLY A 135 -12.15 25.53 4.96
C GLY A 135 -13.67 25.38 4.84
N LEU A 136 -14.18 24.16 4.70
CA LEU A 136 -15.62 23.90 4.58
C LEU A 136 -16.25 23.68 5.96
N GLU A 137 -17.27 24.47 6.27
CA GLU A 137 -18.09 24.31 7.46
C GLU A 137 -19.47 23.77 7.06
N ALA A 138 -20.10 23.00 7.96
CA ALA A 138 -21.48 22.58 7.74
C ALA A 138 -22.39 23.81 7.76
N ALA A 139 -23.21 23.99 6.73
CA ALA A 139 -24.28 24.97 6.79
C ALA A 139 -25.26 24.54 7.89
N LEU A 140 -25.53 25.42 8.85
CA LEU A 140 -26.60 25.21 9.83
C LEU A 140 -27.90 24.98 9.05
N GLY A 141 -28.48 23.78 9.23
CA GLY A 141 -29.79 23.42 8.68
C GLY A 141 -30.93 24.12 9.38
#